data_AF-A0A973PIG6-F1
#
_entry.id   AF-A0A973PIG6-F1
#
_cell.length_a   1.000
_cell.length_b   1.000
_cell.length_c   1.000
_cell.angle_alpha   90.00
_cell.angle_beta   90.00
_cell.angle_gamma   90.00
#
_symmetry.space_group_name_H-M   'P 1'
#
loop_
_entity.id
_entity.type
_entity.pdbx_description
1 polymer ?
#
loop_
_entity_poly.entity_id
_entity_poly.type
_entity_poly.pdbx_seq_one_letter_code
_entity_poly.pdbx_strand_id
1 'polypeptide(L)'
;GLTLSWPAAPDECTTAKVVLRHTGKRLRVWVHEGPLQGAHTGVRTLPVHVVRGAAQLEIPLSLHRRGHYQPVDGRTGHRIPSRH
;
A
#
# COMPACT_ATOMS: atom_id res chain seq x y z
N GLY A 1 -8.36 7.41 -1.94
CA GLY A 1 -7.26 6.59 -2.48
C GLY A 1 -7.56 5.13 -2.24
N LEU A 2 -6.53 4.30 -2.07
CA LEU A 2 -6.64 2.97 -1.46
C LEU A 2 -6.06 3.07 -0.05
N THR A 3 -6.86 2.80 0.97
CA THR A 3 -6.37 2.76 2.35
C THR A 3 -6.11 1.32 2.73
N LEU A 4 -4.87 1.05 3.16
CA LEU A 4 -4.51 -0.20 3.81
C LEU A 4 -4.62 -0.01 5.30
N SER A 5 -5.08 -1.03 6.01
CA SER A 5 -5.16 -1.01 7.46
C SER A 5 -4.80 -2.38 8.02
N TRP A 6 -3.99 -2.39 9.06
CA TRP A 6 -3.57 -3.59 9.78
C TRP A 6 -3.44 -3.28 11.28
N PRO A 7 -3.44 -4.29 12.17
CA PRO A 7 -3.17 -4.08 13.59
C PRO A 7 -1.79 -3.45 13.79
N ALA A 8 -1.72 -2.36 14.57
CA ALA A 8 -0.45 -1.71 14.84
C ALA A 8 0.40 -2.55 15.81
N ALA A 9 1.68 -2.71 15.50
CA ALA A 9 2.67 -3.25 16.43
C ALA A 9 3.11 -2.18 17.45
N PRO A 10 3.65 -2.57 18.63
CA PRO A 10 4.17 -1.63 19.64
C PRO A 10 5.23 -0.65 19.09
N ASP A 11 6.03 -1.10 18.12
CA ASP A 11 7.07 -0.32 17.43
C ASP A 11 6.72 -0.13 15.94
N GLU A 12 5.47 0.23 15.66
CA GLU A 12 4.99 0.40 14.29
C GLU A 12 5.87 1.41 13.52
N CYS A 13 6.23 1.05 12.30
CA CYS A 13 7.00 1.93 11.43
C CYS A 13 6.19 3.18 11.07
N THR A 14 6.79 4.36 11.15
CA THR A 14 6.14 5.63 10.76
C THR A 14 6.01 5.81 9.25
N THR A 15 6.69 4.98 8.47
CA THR A 15 6.64 4.98 7.00
C THR A 15 6.66 3.56 6.45
N ALA A 16 6.05 3.40 5.28
CA ALA A 16 6.11 2.18 4.51
C ALA A 16 6.50 2.47 3.07
N LYS A 17 7.23 1.55 2.45
CA LYS A 17 7.51 1.59 1.02
C LYS A 17 6.45 0.78 0.28
N VAL A 18 5.89 1.40 -0.75
CA VAL A 18 4.83 0.83 -1.58
C VAL A 18 5.34 0.71 -3.01
N VAL A 19 5.20 -0.49 -3.57
CA VAL A 19 5.35 -0.74 -5.01
C VAL A 19 3.97 -0.96 -5.60
N LEU A 20 3.68 -0.26 -6.69
CA LEU A 20 2.46 -0.43 -7.46
C LEU A 20 2.81 -0.98 -8.84
N ARG A 21 2.20 -2.10 -9.22
CA ARG A 21 2.35 -2.66 -10.57
C ARG A 21 1.01 -2.99 -11.18
N HIS A 22 0.80 -2.52 -12.41
CA HIS A 22 -0.36 -2.89 -13.20
C HIS A 22 -0.17 -4.22 -13.89
N THR A 23 -1.21 -5.05 -13.86
CA THR A 23 -1.31 -6.27 -14.66
C THR A 23 -2.75 -6.44 -15.11
N GLY A 24 -3.05 -5.95 -16.31
CA GLY A 24 -4.42 -5.90 -16.83
C GLY A 24 -5.34 -5.06 -15.93
N LYS A 25 -6.43 -5.69 -15.42
CA LYS A 25 -7.40 -5.07 -14.50
C LYS A 25 -6.98 -5.12 -13.02
N ARG A 26 -5.84 -5.71 -12.69
CA ARG A 26 -5.36 -5.83 -11.31
C ARG A 26 -4.28 -4.80 -11.02
N LEU A 27 -4.40 -4.17 -9.87
CA LEU A 27 -3.35 -3.33 -9.29
C LEU A 27 -2.68 -4.14 -8.18
N ARG A 28 -1.45 -4.59 -8.43
CA ARG A 28 -0.67 -5.31 -7.40
C ARG A 28 0.02 -4.29 -6.51
N VAL A 29 -0.15 -4.46 -5.21
CA VAL A 29 0.37 -3.59 -4.16
C VAL A 29 1.30 -4.41 -3.28
N TRP A 30 2.57 -4.03 -3.20
CA TRP A 30 3.49 -4.57 -2.21
C TRP A 30 3.78 -3.49 -1.18
N VAL A 31 3.65 -3.85 0.10
CA VAL A 31 4.00 -2.99 1.24
C VAL A 31 5.18 -3.62 1.97
N HIS A 32 6.14 -2.79 2.31
CA HIS A 32 7.24 -3.15 3.19
C HIS A 32 7.39 -2.07 4.25
N GLU A 33 7.28 -2.46 5.51
CA GLU A 33 7.44 -1.59 6.66
C GLU A 33 8.92 -1.26 6.86
N GLY A 34 9.22 0.01 7.14
CA GLY A 34 10.58 0.44 7.44
C GLY A 34 11.47 0.75 6.21
N PRO A 35 12.74 1.11 6.46
CA PRO A 35 13.66 1.58 5.43
C PRO A 35 14.19 0.42 4.58
N LEU A 36 13.65 0.25 3.38
CA LEU A 36 14.25 -0.59 2.33
C LEU A 36 15.62 -0.05 1.90
N GLN A 37 16.66 -0.85 1.97
CA GLN A 37 17.98 -0.50 1.42
C GLN A 37 17.99 -0.76 -0.09
N GLY A 38 18.34 0.25 -0.89
CA GLY A 38 18.44 0.13 -2.36
C GLY A 38 17.52 1.09 -3.14
N ALA A 39 17.98 1.49 -4.33
CA ALA A 39 17.19 2.27 -5.28
C ALA A 39 16.25 1.33 -6.05
N HIS A 40 14.96 1.39 -5.74
CA HIS A 40 13.95 0.59 -6.43
C HIS A 40 13.07 1.51 -7.28
N THR A 41 13.17 1.39 -8.60
CA THR A 41 12.34 2.12 -9.55
C THR A 41 10.86 1.82 -9.29
N GLY A 42 10.03 2.86 -9.15
CA GLY A 42 8.58 2.71 -8.92
C GLY A 42 8.16 2.53 -7.45
N VAL A 43 9.09 2.62 -6.50
CA VAL A 43 8.77 2.67 -5.07
C VAL A 43 8.28 4.06 -4.66
N ARG A 44 7.27 4.10 -3.80
CA ARG A 44 6.79 5.29 -3.09
C ARG A 44 6.92 5.06 -1.60
N THR A 45 7.61 5.94 -0.90
CA THR A 45 7.56 5.97 0.57
C THR A 45 6.35 6.79 0.97
N LEU A 46 5.46 6.18 1.77
CA LEU A 46 4.22 6.79 2.22
C LEU A 46 4.15 6.73 3.75
N PRO A 47 3.55 7.75 4.41
CA PRO A 47 3.45 7.78 5.85
C PRO A 47 2.45 6.75 6.35
N VAL A 48 2.81 6.07 7.44
CA VAL A 48 1.91 5.20 8.19
C VAL A 48 1.41 5.98 9.40
N HIS A 49 0.10 5.96 9.61
CA HIS A 49 -0.55 6.62 10.73
C HIS A 49 -1.19 5.56 11.62
N VAL A 50 -0.85 5.58 12.91
CA VAL A 50 -1.51 4.71 13.91
C VAL A 50 -2.70 5.47 14.49
N VAL A 51 -3.90 4.94 14.26
CA VAL A 51 -5.15 5.50 14.75
C VAL A 51 -5.91 4.39 15.50
N ARG A 52 -6.15 4.60 16.80
CA ARG A 52 -6.91 3.67 17.67
C ARG A 52 -6.39 2.22 17.61
N GLY A 53 -5.07 2.02 17.58
CA GLY A 53 -4.44 0.70 17.55
C GLY A 53 -4.40 0.02 16.18
N ALA A 54 -4.84 0.70 15.12
CA ALA A 54 -4.67 0.26 13.74
C ALA A 54 -3.66 1.15 13.02
N ALA A 55 -2.68 0.54 12.36
CA ALA A 55 -1.80 1.21 11.43
C ALA A 55 -2.53 1.39 10.09
N GLN A 56 -2.44 2.58 9.52
CA GLN A 56 -3.12 2.95 8.29
C GLN A 56 -2.17 3.63 7.31
N LEU A 57 -2.33 3.29 6.04
CA LEU A 57 -1.54 3.84 4.94
C LEU A 57 -2.46 4.23 3.80
N GLU A 58 -2.44 5.49 3.39
CA GLU A 58 -3.18 5.92 2.19
C GLU A 58 -2.28 5.89 0.96
N ILE A 59 -2.71 5.13 -0.05
CA ILE A 59 -2.08 5.07 -1.36
C ILE A 59 -2.88 5.96 -2.32
N PRO A 60 -2.32 7.09 -2.79
CA PRO A 60 -2.99 7.94 -3.76
C PRO A 60 -3.05 7.25 -5.13
N LEU A 61 -4.21 6.67 -5.45
CA LEU A 61 -4.47 6.03 -6.74
C LEU A 61 -4.72 7.02 -7.89
N SER A 62 -4.81 8.32 -7.58
CA SER A 62 -5.02 9.43 -8.53
C SER A 62 -3.95 9.53 -9.62
N LEU A 63 -2.84 8.79 -9.50
CA LEU A 63 -1.79 8.68 -10.50
C LEU A 63 -2.08 7.64 -11.60
N HIS A 64 -3.14 6.84 -11.48
CA HIS A 64 -3.48 5.82 -12.46
C HIS A 64 -4.92 6.03 -12.95
N ARG A 65 -5.09 6.07 -14.28
CA ARG A 65 -6.33 6.41 -15.00
C ARG A 65 -7.58 5.92 -14.26
N ARG A 66 -8.57 6.80 -14.08
CA ARG A 66 -9.93 6.45 -13.62
C ARG A 66 -10.42 5.17 -14.30
N GLY A 67 -10.32 4.06 -13.58
CA GLY A 67 -10.64 2.73 -14.04
C GLY A 67 -10.82 1.84 -12.83
N HIS A 68 -11.79 0.93 -12.89
CA HIS A 68 -12.10 -0.02 -11.82
C HIS A 68 -10.97 -1.07 -11.71
N TYR A 69 -9.81 -0.66 -11.19
CA TYR A 69 -8.75 -1.59 -10.86
C TYR A 69 -9.10 -2.33 -9.59
N GLN A 70 -8.88 -3.65 -9.58
CA GLN A 70 -9.00 -4.44 -8.37
C GLN A 70 -7.64 -4.47 -7.67
N PRO A 71 -7.51 -3.84 -6.48
CA PRO A 71 -6.27 -3.89 -5.73
C PRO A 71 -6.09 -5.28 -5.14
N VAL A 72 -4.89 -5.81 -5.29
CA VAL A 72 -4.49 -7.10 -4.74
C VAL A 72 -3.13 -6.98 -4.07
N ASP A 73 -2.91 -7.74 -3.01
CA ASP A 73 -1.61 -7.92 -2.40
C ASP A 73 -0.70 -8.57 -3.46
N GLY A 74 0.42 -7.92 -3.75
CA GLY A 74 1.35 -8.38 -4.76
C GLY A 74 2.13 -9.64 -4.33
N ARG A 75 2.22 -9.93 -3.03
CA ARG A 75 2.87 -11.14 -2.47
C ARG A 75 1.95 -12.35 -2.59
N THR A 76 0.67 -12.20 -2.23
CA THR A 76 -0.27 -13.32 -2.12
C THR A 76 -1.29 -13.39 -3.26
N GLY A 77 -1.50 -12.28 -3.98
CA GLY A 77 -2.57 -12.14 -4.97
C GLY A 77 -3.95 -11.95 -4.35
N HIS A 78 -4.08 -11.93 -3.02
CA HIS A 78 -5.35 -11.72 -2.34
C HIS A 78 -5.89 -10.32 -2.59
N ARG A 79 -7.21 -10.23 -2.70
CA ARG A 79 -7.87 -8.94 -2.88
C ARG A 79 -7.67 -8.08 -1.63
N ILE A 80 -7.23 -6.86 -1.84
CA ILE A 80 -7.20 -5.84 -0.81
C ILE A 80 -8.59 -5.18 -0.78
N PRO A 81 -9.27 -5.12 0.37
CA PRO A 81 -10.51 -4.37 0.48
C PRO A 81 -10.23 -2.88 0.26
N SER A 82 -10.82 -2.29 -0.78
CA SER A 82 -10.82 -0.84 -0.97
C SER A 82 -12.11 -0.26 -0.39
N ARG A 83 -12.03 0.50 0.69
CA ARG A 83 -13.10 1.44 1.03
C ARG A 83 -12.99 2.64 0.09
N HIS A 84 -14.06 2.89 -0.66
CA HIS A 84 -14.23 4.08 -1.49
C HIS A 84 -14.72 5.24 -0.64
#